data_AF-A0A6N7S7D0-F1
#
_entry.id   AF-A0A6N7S7D0-F1
#
_cell.length_a   1.000
_cell.length_b   1.000
_cell.length_c   1.000
_cell.angle_alpha   90.00
_cell.angle_beta   90.00
_cell.angle_gamma   90.00
#
_symmetry.space_group_name_H-M   'P 1'
#
loop_
_entity.id
_entity.type
_entity.pdbx_description
1 polymer ?
#
loop_
_entity_poly.entity_id
_entity_poly.type
_entity_poly.pdbx_seq_one_letter_code
_entity_poly.pdbx_strand_id
1 'polypeptide(L)' 'MNPEVIRNLQDAGCDEETISQFLACCQSGSDRQSMKLLKQHRRCLLEQIHDDEHRIDCLDYLVDQLEKAKNKMK' A
#
# COMPACT_ATOMS: atom_id res chain seq x y z
N MET A 1 -2.36 6.02 -25.97
CA MET A 1 -2.20 5.34 -24.66
C MET A 1 -3.36 4.37 -24.50
N ASN A 2 -3.13 3.14 -24.00
CA ASN A 2 -4.22 2.17 -23.81
C ASN A 2 -5.06 2.59 -22.57
N PRO A 3 -6.40 2.80 -22.70
CA PRO A 3 -7.25 3.17 -21.57
C PRO A 3 -7.24 2.15 -20.42
N GLU A 4 -6.92 0.89 -20.70
CA GLU A 4 -6.76 -0.14 -19.66
C GLU A 4 -5.59 0.14 -18.72
N VAL A 5 -4.55 0.84 -19.18
CA VAL A 5 -3.40 1.18 -18.34
C VAL A 5 -3.83 2.15 -17.24
N ILE A 6 -4.66 3.15 -17.57
CA ILE A 6 -5.14 4.13 -16.57
C ILE A 6 -6.01 3.42 -15.54
N ARG A 7 -6.93 2.55 -15.98
CA ARG A 7 -7.76 1.75 -15.07
C ARG A 7 -6.91 0.88 -14.15
N ASN A 8 -5.91 0.18 -14.70
CA ASN A 8 -5.02 -0.65 -13.88
C ASN A 8 -4.23 0.16 -12.84
N LEU A 9 -3.84 1.40 -13.16
CA LEU A 9 -3.18 2.29 -12.19
C LEU A 9 -4.16 2.71 -11.08
N GLN A 10 -5.40 3.04 -11.43
CA GLN A 10 -6.45 3.37 -10.46
C GLN A 10 -6.78 2.17 -9.55
N ASP A 11 -6.95 0.98 -10.13
CA ASP A 11 -7.20 -0.26 -9.40
C ASP A 11 -6.02 -0.63 -8.49
N ALA A 12 -4.79 -0.25 -8.85
CA ALA A 12 -3.60 -0.38 -8.01
C ALA A 12 -3.48 0.70 -6.93
N GLY A 13 -4.47 1.60 -6.81
CA GLY A 13 -4.49 2.67 -5.83
C GLY A 13 -3.52 3.82 -6.14
N CYS A 14 -3.07 3.98 -7.39
CA CYS A 14 -2.32 5.17 -7.78
C CYS A 14 -3.26 6.38 -7.79
N ASP A 15 -2.85 7.47 -7.15
CA ASP A 15 -3.58 8.73 -7.17
C ASP A 15 -3.41 9.48 -8.52
N GLU A 16 -4.17 10.55 -8.68
CA GLU A 16 -4.17 11.36 -9.91
C GLU A 16 -2.79 11.95 -10.22
N GLU A 17 -2.00 12.29 -9.20
CA GLU A 17 -0.64 12.81 -9.35
C GLU A 17 0.30 11.72 -9.89
N THR A 18 0.29 10.54 -9.26
CA THR A 18 1.09 9.37 -9.65
C THR A 18 0.76 8.93 -11.07
N ILE A 19 -0.53 8.89 -11.41
CA ILE A 19 -1.00 8.58 -12.77
C ILE A 19 -0.47 9.62 -13.76
N SER A 20 -0.61 10.91 -13.46
CA SER A 20 -0.16 12.00 -14.34
C SER A 20 1.36 11.93 -14.60
N GLN A 21 2.15 11.71 -13.55
CA GLN A 21 3.60 11.54 -13.66
C GLN A 21 3.98 10.30 -14.48
N PHE A 22 3.28 9.18 -14.28
CA PHE A 22 3.48 7.97 -15.07
C PHE A 22 3.19 8.20 -16.56
N LEU A 23 2.07 8.85 -16.89
CA LEU A 23 1.67 9.16 -18.26
C LEU A 23 2.70 10.08 -18.94
N ALA A 24 3.22 11.10 -18.23
CA ALA A 24 4.24 12.00 -18.73
C ALA A 24 5.57 11.27 -19.01
N CYS A 25 5.99 10.36 -18.12
CA CYS A 25 7.20 9.55 -18.31
C CYS A 25 7.08 8.59 -19.50
N CYS A 26 5.90 8.01 -19.73
CA CYS A 26 5.65 7.17 -20.90
C CYS A 26 5.70 7.97 -22.22
N GLN A 27 5.16 9.19 -22.23
CA GLN A 27 5.17 10.04 -23.44
C GLN A 27 6.57 10.51 -23.82
N SER A 28 7.48 10.66 -22.85
CA SER A 28 8.88 11.04 -23.09
C SER A 28 9.79 9.87 -23.45
N GLY A 29 9.26 8.65 -23.59
CA GLY A 29 10.04 7.44 -23.87
C GLY A 29 10.89 6.96 -22.68
N SER A 30 10.58 7.43 -21.48
CA SER A 30 11.35 7.15 -20.26
C SER A 30 10.77 5.96 -19.48
N ASP A 31 10.72 4.78 -20.10
CA ASP A 31 10.15 3.55 -19.51
C ASP A 31 10.77 3.19 -18.15
N ARG A 32 12.06 3.52 -17.96
CA ARG A 32 12.77 3.31 -16.69
C ARG A 32 12.21 4.16 -15.55
N GLN A 33 11.77 5.39 -15.84
CA GLN A 33 11.20 6.30 -14.84
C GLN A 33 9.78 5.86 -14.46
N SER A 34 8.95 5.53 -15.45
CA SER A 34 7.61 4.96 -15.23
C SER A 34 7.66 3.70 -14.37
N MET A 35 8.60 2.78 -14.67
CA MET A 35 8.79 1.57 -13.86
C MET A 35 9.30 1.85 -12.44
N LYS A 36 10.16 2.87 -12.27
CA LYS A 36 10.64 3.28 -10.94
C LYS A 36 9.48 3.79 -10.08
N LEU A 37 8.60 4.60 -10.66
CA LEU A 37 7.42 5.15 -9.98
C LEU A 37 6.48 4.03 -9.52
N LEU A 38 6.19 3.03 -10.36
CA LEU A 38 5.40 1.86 -9.95
C LEU A 38 6.04 1.03 -8.83
N LYS A 39 7.36 0.82 -8.88
CA LYS A 39 8.08 0.10 -7.82
C LYS A 39 8.07 0.84 -6.50
N GLN A 40 8.10 2.18 -6.55
CA GLN A 40 7.97 3.02 -5.37
C GLN A 40 6.56 2.90 -4.79
N HIS A 41 5.52 3.04 -5.61
CA HIS A 41 4.13 2.87 -5.17
C HIS A 41 3.89 1.51 -4.49
N ARG A 42 4.36 0.42 -5.12
CA ARG A 42 4.29 -0.93 -4.54
C ARG A 42 4.97 -1.01 -3.16
N ARG A 43 6.09 -0.30 -2.96
CA ARG A 43 6.80 -0.30 -1.68
C ARG A 43 5.96 0.39 -0.60
N CYS A 44 5.37 1.54 -0.91
CA CYS A 44 4.51 2.27 0.02
C CYS A 44 3.30 1.42 0.44
N LEU A 45 2.67 0.71 -0.50
CA LEU A 45 1.57 -0.22 -0.18
C LEU A 45 2.02 -1.34 0.78
N LEU A 46 3.21 -1.90 0.58
CA LEU A 46 3.75 -2.93 1.46
C LEU A 46 4.10 -2.38 2.84
N GLU A 47 4.66 -1.17 2.92
CA GLU A 47 4.95 -0.50 4.19
C GLU A 47 3.65 -0.27 4.98
N GLN A 48 2.58 0.19 4.33
CA GLN A 48 1.28 0.34 4.97
C GLN A 48 0.72 -1.00 5.51
N ILE A 49 0.84 -2.08 4.74
CA ILE A 49 0.42 -3.42 5.19
C ILE A 49 1.21 -3.85 6.42
N HIS A 50 2.54 -3.69 6.41
CA HIS A 50 3.36 -4.08 7.56
C HIS A 50 3.07 -3.22 8.80
N ASP A 51 2.80 -1.93 8.62
CA ASP A 51 2.42 -1.03 9.71
C ASP A 51 1.07 -1.45 10.32
N ASP A 52 0.08 -1.77 9.47
CA ASP A 52 -1.23 -2.22 9.92
C ASP A 52 -1.18 -3.62 10.56
N GLU A 53 -0.39 -4.55 10.02
CA GLU A 53 -0.10 -5.85 10.65
C GLU A 53 0.47 -5.65 12.06
N HIS A 54 1.49 -4.79 12.21
CA HIS A 54 2.07 -4.50 13.52
C HIS A 54 1.02 -3.95 14.50
N ARG A 55 0.15 -3.05 14.04
CA ARG A 55 -0.90 -2.47 14.88
C ARG A 55 -1.90 -3.53 15.34
N ILE A 56 -2.24 -4.48 14.47
CA ILE A 56 -3.10 -5.63 14.81
C ILE A 56 -2.42 -6.52 15.83
N ASP A 57 -1.15 -6.89 15.64
CA ASP A 57 -0.39 -7.71 16.60
C ASP A 57 -0.37 -7.09 18.01
N CYS A 58 -0.18 -5.77 18.10
CA CYS A 58 -0.24 -5.07 19.37
C CYS A 58 -1.63 -5.12 20.02
N LEU A 59 -2.69 -5.00 19.21
CA LEU A 59 -4.05 -5.05 19.70
C LEU A 59 -4.41 -6.45 20.19
N ASP A 60 -4.05 -7.49 19.44
CA ASP A 60 -4.29 -8.89 19.79
C ASP A 60 -3.56 -9.27 21.09
N TYR A 61 -2.31 -8.81 21.24
CA TYR A 61 -1.57 -8.98 22.49
C TYR A 61 -2.30 -8.33 23.69
N LEU A 62 -2.81 -7.11 23.51
CA LEU A 62 -3.55 -6.41 24.57
C LEU A 62 -4.84 -7.17 24.94
N VAL A 63 -5.59 -7.67 23.95
CA VAL A 63 -6.82 -8.44 24.18
C VAL A 63 -6.52 -9.72 24.95
N ASP A 64 -5.53 -10.51 24.53
CA ASP A 64 -5.12 -11.74 25.22
C ASP A 64 -4.71 -11.50 26.69
N GLN A 65 -3.97 -10.41 26.95
CA GLN A 65 -3.59 -10.03 28.31
C GLN A 65 -4.80 -9.68 29.19
N LEU A 66 -5.78 -8.96 28.64
CA LEU A 66 -7.02 -8.63 29.35
C LEU A 66 -7.88 -9.88 29.63
N GLU A 67 -7.96 -10.80 28.68
CA GLU A 67 -8.68 -12.07 28.84
C GLU A 67 -8.04 -12.96 29.92
N LYS A 68 -6.71 -13.08 29.90
CA LYS A 68 -5.94 -13.79 30.93
C LYS A 68 -6.15 -13.17 32.32
N ALA A 69 -6.16 -11.85 32.43
CA ALA A 69 -6.40 -11.17 33.70
C ALA A 69 -7.80 -11.47 34.24
N LYS A 70 -8.82 -11.43 33.38
CA LYS A 70 -10.20 -11.77 33.74
C LYS A 70 -10.35 -13.22 34.21
N ASN A 71 -9.67 -14.15 33.56
CA ASN A 71 -9.73 -15.58 33.91
C ASN A 71 -9.03 -15.91 35.23
N LYS A 72 -8.06 -15.11 35.67
CA LYS A 72 -7.42 -15.25 37.00
C LYS A 72 -8.29 -14.74 38.16
N MET A 73 -9.32 -13.95 37.87
CA MET A 73 -10.25 -13.40 38.87
C MET A 73 -11.55 -14.21 39.00
N LYS A 74 -11.71 -15.27 38.20
CA LYS A 74 -12.78 -16.26 38.32
C LYS A 74 -12.32 -17.44 39.17
#